data_AF-A0A7C3I2A4-F1
#
_entry.id   AF-A0A7C3I2A4-F1
#
_cell.length_a   1.000
_cell.length_b   1.000
_cell.length_c   1.000
_cell.angle_alpha   90.00
_cell.angle_beta   90.00
_cell.angle_gamma   90.00
#
_symmetry.space_group_name_H-M   'P 1'
#
loop_
_entity.id
_entity.type
_entity.pdbx_description
1 polymer ?
#
loop_
_entity_poly.entity_id
_entity_poly.type
_entity_poly.pdbx_seq_one_letter_code
_entity_poly.pdbx_strand_id
1 'polypeptide(L)'
;MKPYRITHLKELENEAIYVIREVAAQFDRPALLFSGGKDSIVMFHLARKAFFPAKVPFPLMHIDTGHNFPETLVFRDELMKKTGQQCIVRYVQESIDQGRVAEETGPNASRNKAQTITLLDAIFDLKLDCCLGGGRRDEEKARAKERFFSHRDAFGQWDPKNQRPELWNIFNGKKNMGEHFRVFPLSNWTEMDVWQYILIENIEIPSLYF
;
A
#
# COMPACT_ATOMS: atom_id res chain seq x y z
N MET A 1 26.32 -11.06 -29.06
CA MET A 1 25.47 -10.45 -28.01
C MET A 1 25.09 -11.54 -27.03
N LYS A 2 25.40 -11.40 -25.72
CA LYS A 2 24.77 -12.28 -24.71
C LYS A 2 23.27 -11.95 -24.69
N PRO A 3 22.37 -12.94 -24.68
CA PRO A 3 20.94 -12.68 -24.60
C PRO A 3 20.65 -11.92 -23.29
N TYR A 4 19.90 -10.82 -23.39
CA TYR A 4 19.43 -10.09 -22.23
C TYR A 4 18.48 -11.01 -21.45
N ARG A 5 18.93 -11.49 -20.27
CA ARG A 5 18.11 -12.30 -19.36
C ARG A 5 17.70 -11.42 -18.20
N ILE A 6 16.40 -11.20 -18.06
CA ILE A 6 15.83 -10.53 -16.90
C ILE A 6 15.84 -11.54 -15.75
N THR A 7 16.31 -11.12 -14.58
CA THR A 7 16.22 -11.93 -13.36
C THR A 7 14.81 -11.86 -12.79
N HIS A 8 14.39 -12.88 -12.04
CA HIS A 8 13.08 -12.91 -11.36
C HIS A 8 12.75 -11.60 -10.62
N LEU A 9 13.65 -11.13 -9.75
CA LEU A 9 13.45 -9.87 -9.01
C LEU A 9 13.33 -8.64 -9.91
N LYS A 10 14.00 -8.65 -11.08
CA LYS A 10 13.89 -7.54 -12.04
C LYS A 10 12.57 -7.59 -12.82
N GLU A 11 12.02 -8.79 -13.07
CA GLU A 11 10.66 -8.94 -13.61
C GLU A 11 9.62 -8.42 -12.60
N LEU A 12 9.72 -8.83 -11.34
CA LEU A 12 8.86 -8.36 -10.25
C LEU A 12 8.96 -6.83 -10.03
N GLU A 13 10.17 -6.26 -10.08
CA GLU A 13 10.37 -4.82 -10.02
C GLU A 13 9.65 -4.10 -11.18
N ASN A 14 9.83 -4.60 -12.41
CA ASN A 14 9.21 -3.99 -13.59
C ASN A 14 7.69 -4.07 -13.54
N GLU A 15 7.12 -5.20 -13.08
CA GLU A 15 5.67 -5.38 -12.90
C GLU A 15 5.12 -4.40 -11.87
N ALA A 16 5.74 -4.30 -10.70
CA ALA A 16 5.30 -3.39 -9.65
C ALA A 16 5.41 -1.92 -10.08
N ILE A 17 6.51 -1.53 -10.73
CA ILE A 17 6.67 -0.17 -11.30
C ILE A 17 5.60 0.11 -12.34
N TYR A 18 5.28 -0.85 -13.20
CA TYR A 18 4.25 -0.71 -14.21
C TYR A 18 2.87 -0.48 -13.58
N VAL A 19 2.48 -1.32 -12.61
CA VAL A 19 1.22 -1.17 -11.85
C VAL A 19 1.14 0.19 -11.15
N ILE A 20 2.23 0.65 -10.53
CA ILE A 20 2.28 1.96 -9.86
C ILE A 20 2.07 3.11 -10.86
N ARG A 21 2.65 3.01 -12.07
CA ARG A 21 2.46 4.02 -13.13
C ARG A 21 1.04 4.02 -13.68
N GLU A 22 0.44 2.85 -13.85
CA GLU A 22 -0.96 2.72 -14.24
C GLU A 22 -1.89 3.39 -13.22
N VAL A 23 -1.58 3.28 -11.92
CA VAL A 23 -2.34 4.01 -10.89
C VAL A 23 -2.24 5.52 -11.09
N ALA A 24 -1.04 6.07 -11.28
CA ALA A 24 -0.87 7.50 -11.50
C ALA A 24 -1.51 8.00 -12.81
N ALA A 25 -1.67 7.12 -13.81
CA ALA A 25 -2.27 7.47 -15.09
C ALA A 25 -3.81 7.41 -15.08
N GLN A 26 -4.41 6.55 -14.24
CA GLN A 26 -5.85 6.27 -14.27
C GLN A 26 -6.66 6.89 -13.13
N PHE A 27 -6.01 7.38 -12.06
CA PHE A 27 -6.67 7.87 -10.85
C PHE A 27 -6.29 9.32 -10.55
N ASP A 28 -7.25 10.09 -10.05
CA ASP A 28 -7.11 11.53 -9.80
C ASP A 28 -6.43 11.82 -8.45
N ARG A 29 -6.67 10.99 -7.44
CA ARG A 29 -6.23 11.18 -6.05
C ARG A 29 -5.76 9.85 -5.43
N PRO A 30 -4.70 9.23 -5.98
CA PRO A 30 -4.13 8.04 -5.37
C PRO A 30 -3.42 8.38 -4.05
N ALA A 31 -3.26 7.39 -3.18
CA ALA A 31 -2.37 7.44 -2.03
C ALA A 31 -1.68 6.09 -1.81
N LEU A 32 -0.45 6.09 -1.29
CA LEU A 32 0.29 4.88 -0.95
C LEU A 32 0.15 4.59 0.55
N LEU A 33 -0.45 3.45 0.91
CA LEU A 33 -0.57 3.03 2.31
C LEU A 33 0.81 2.62 2.84
N PHE A 34 1.28 3.35 3.84
CA PHE A 34 2.61 3.21 4.43
C PHE A 34 2.49 2.88 5.92
N SER A 35 2.83 1.65 6.29
CA SER A 35 2.83 1.20 7.69
C SER A 35 4.20 1.28 8.36
N GLY A 36 5.25 1.55 7.58
CA GLY A 36 6.64 1.44 8.03
C GLY A 36 7.13 0.00 8.17
N GLY A 37 6.33 -0.99 7.79
CA GLY A 37 6.79 -2.38 7.62
C GLY A 37 7.53 -2.58 6.29
N LYS A 38 8.34 -3.65 6.23
CA LYS A 38 9.20 -4.00 5.09
C LYS A 38 8.50 -3.89 3.72
N ASP A 39 7.27 -4.39 3.59
CA ASP A 39 6.53 -4.45 2.32
C ASP A 39 6.16 -3.03 1.85
N SER A 40 5.69 -2.18 2.78
CA SER A 40 5.36 -0.79 2.46
C SER A 40 6.60 0.05 2.11
N ILE A 41 7.75 -0.28 2.71
CA ILE A 41 9.04 0.35 2.41
C ILE A 41 9.51 -0.03 1.01
N VAL A 42 9.46 -1.32 0.66
CA VAL A 42 9.77 -1.80 -0.70
C VAL A 42 8.83 -1.18 -1.72
N MET A 43 7.53 -1.14 -1.44
CA MET A 43 6.55 -0.50 -2.33
C MET A 43 6.84 0.99 -2.53
N PHE A 44 7.23 1.72 -1.49
CA PHE A 44 7.63 3.13 -1.62
C PHE A 44 8.95 3.29 -2.39
N HIS A 45 9.92 2.41 -2.18
CA HIS A 45 11.16 2.37 -2.96
C HIS A 45 10.87 2.18 -4.45
N LEU A 46 9.99 1.24 -4.80
CA LEU A 46 9.53 1.00 -6.17
C LEU A 46 8.79 2.20 -6.74
N ALA A 47 7.95 2.88 -5.95
CA ALA A 47 7.29 4.11 -6.38
C ALA A 47 8.29 5.22 -6.70
N ARG A 48 9.35 5.38 -5.89
CA ARG A 48 10.43 6.34 -6.19
C ARG A 48 11.15 6.00 -7.50
N LYS A 49 11.42 4.72 -7.78
CA LYS A 49 11.97 4.28 -9.07
C LYS A 49 11.01 4.55 -10.23
N ALA A 50 9.70 4.35 -10.02
CA ALA A 50 8.69 4.55 -11.04
C ALA A 50 8.62 5.99 -11.56
N PHE A 51 8.86 6.98 -10.69
CA PHE A 51 8.73 8.42 -11.02
C PHE A 51 10.05 9.18 -11.06
N PHE A 52 11.19 8.53 -10.82
CA PHE A 52 12.50 9.16 -10.94
C PHE A 52 12.66 9.85 -12.31
N PRO A 53 13.22 11.08 -12.39
CA PRO A 53 13.84 11.86 -11.31
C PRO A 53 12.88 12.73 -10.49
N ALA A 54 11.58 12.70 -10.77
CA ALA A 54 10.59 13.45 -10.00
C ALA A 54 10.23 12.75 -8.67
N LYS A 55 9.54 13.48 -7.79
CA LYS A 55 8.92 12.91 -6.59
C LYS A 55 7.74 12.03 -6.96
N VAL A 56 7.33 11.17 -6.03
CA VAL A 56 6.10 10.38 -6.18
C VAL A 56 4.90 11.35 -6.22
N PRO A 57 4.03 11.30 -7.24
CA PRO A 57 3.01 12.32 -7.50
C PRO A 57 1.79 12.23 -6.58
N PHE A 58 1.84 11.38 -5.55
CA PHE A 58 0.78 11.18 -4.58
C PHE A 58 1.31 11.04 -3.15
N PRO A 59 0.52 11.40 -2.14
CA PRO A 59 0.93 11.28 -0.76
C PRO A 59 1.05 9.82 -0.32
N LEU A 60 1.85 9.60 0.72
CA LEU A 60 1.77 8.41 1.54
C LEU A 60 0.69 8.61 2.60
N MET A 61 0.15 7.52 3.12
CA MET A 61 -0.82 7.56 4.22
C MET A 61 -0.53 6.48 5.25
N HIS A 62 -0.44 6.88 6.51
CA HIS A 62 -0.21 6.00 7.66
C HIS A 62 -1.45 6.03 8.56
N ILE A 63 -2.02 4.85 8.85
CA ILE A 63 -3.08 4.70 9.87
C ILE A 63 -2.42 4.34 11.19
N ASP A 64 -2.35 5.31 12.10
CA ASP A 64 -1.64 5.18 13.37
C ASP A 64 -2.59 4.59 14.40
N THR A 65 -2.25 3.41 14.92
CA THR A 65 -3.07 2.72 15.91
C THR A 65 -2.88 3.28 17.32
N GLY A 66 -1.83 4.07 17.55
CA GLY A 66 -1.30 4.39 18.87
C GLY A 66 -0.43 3.27 19.47
N HIS A 67 -0.34 2.11 18.80
CA HIS A 67 0.44 0.94 19.24
C HIS A 67 1.60 0.62 18.29
N ASN A 68 2.03 1.58 17.46
CA ASN A 68 3.17 1.38 16.57
C ASN A 68 4.49 1.44 17.36
N PHE A 69 5.46 0.63 16.94
CA PHE A 69 6.81 0.67 17.52
C PHE A 69 7.46 2.04 17.28
N PRO A 70 8.08 2.68 18.29
CA PRO A 70 8.77 3.95 18.14
C PRO A 70 9.79 3.97 17.00
N GLU A 71 10.54 2.87 16.83
CA GLU A 71 11.53 2.67 15.78
C GLU A 71 10.92 2.83 14.39
N THR A 72 9.71 2.30 14.19
CA THR A 72 8.96 2.41 12.94
C THR A 72 8.54 3.86 12.65
N LEU A 73 8.10 4.59 13.68
CA LEU A 73 7.66 5.99 13.54
C LEU A 73 8.85 6.91 13.25
N VAL A 74 9.96 6.73 13.97
CA VAL A 74 11.21 7.48 13.73
C VAL A 74 11.70 7.25 12.30
N PHE A 75 11.79 5.99 11.87
CA PHE A 75 12.21 5.65 10.52
C PHE A 75 11.31 6.27 9.45
N ARG A 76 9.98 6.20 9.63
CA ARG A 76 9.01 6.83 8.72
C ARG A 76 9.29 8.33 8.56
N ASP A 77 9.42 9.05 9.68
CA ASP A 77 9.56 10.50 9.68
C ASP A 77 10.89 10.93 9.05
N GLU A 78 11.97 10.21 9.34
CA GLU A 78 13.28 10.39 8.71
C GLU A 78 13.24 10.13 7.21
N LEU A 79 12.58 9.05 6.78
CA LEU A 79 12.44 8.69 5.37
C LEU A 79 11.65 9.75 4.60
N MET A 80 10.57 10.29 5.18
CA MET A 80 9.79 11.37 4.58
C MET A 80 10.63 12.64 4.44
N LYS A 81 11.40 13.00 5.49
CA LYS A 81 12.31 14.15 5.46
C LYS A 81 13.40 13.99 4.39
N LYS A 82 14.03 12.82 4.32
CA LYS A 82 15.10 12.49 3.35
C LYS A 82 14.62 12.54 1.90
N THR A 83 13.41 12.08 1.65
CA THR A 83 12.82 12.01 0.29
C THR A 83 12.02 13.26 -0.09
N GLY A 84 11.68 14.09 0.90
CA GLY A 84 10.80 15.25 0.73
C GLY A 84 9.37 14.85 0.34
N GLN A 85 8.93 13.65 0.70
CA GLN A 85 7.59 13.13 0.44
C GLN A 85 6.64 13.45 1.59
N GLN A 86 5.38 13.70 1.30
CA GLN A 86 4.35 13.89 2.31
C GLN A 86 3.76 12.54 2.75
N CYS A 87 3.65 12.33 4.06
CA CYS A 87 2.86 11.24 4.65
C CYS A 87 1.72 11.82 5.48
N ILE A 88 0.50 11.48 5.12
CA ILE A 88 -0.72 11.87 5.85
C ILE A 88 -0.94 10.85 6.96
N VAL A 89 -0.98 11.31 8.21
CA VAL A 89 -1.27 10.45 9.35
C VAL A 89 -2.74 10.61 9.73
N ARG A 90 -3.40 9.48 10.00
CA ARG A 90 -4.76 9.40 10.56
C ARG A 90 -4.73 8.49 11.77
N TYR A 91 -5.35 8.92 12.85
CA TYR A 91 -5.23 8.22 14.12
C TYR A 91 -6.48 7.39 14.39
N VAL A 92 -6.29 6.11 14.73
CA VAL A 92 -7.39 5.26 15.19
C VAL A 92 -8.03 5.83 16.45
N GLN A 93 -7.24 6.52 17.28
CA GLN A 93 -7.73 7.21 18.46
C GLN A 93 -8.82 8.23 18.13
N GLU A 94 -8.70 8.99 17.03
CA GLU A 94 -9.73 9.96 16.62
C GLU A 94 -11.07 9.27 16.32
N SER A 95 -11.03 8.11 15.65
CA SER A 95 -12.23 7.32 15.37
C SER A 95 -12.88 6.75 16.63
N ILE A 96 -12.08 6.44 17.66
CA ILE A 96 -12.57 6.00 18.98
C ILE A 96 -13.21 7.17 19.73
N ASP A 97 -12.54 8.31 19.77
CA ASP A 97 -13.01 9.51 20.48
C ASP A 97 -14.32 10.05 19.87
N GLN A 98 -14.53 9.86 18.57
CA GLN A 98 -15.78 10.18 17.87
C GLN A 98 -16.88 9.11 18.03
N GLY A 99 -16.60 8.01 18.74
CA GLY A 99 -17.56 6.93 18.98
C GLY A 99 -17.87 6.08 17.76
N ARG A 100 -17.06 6.14 16.69
CA ARG A 100 -17.26 5.33 15.47
C ARG A 100 -16.70 3.91 15.60
N VAL A 101 -15.72 3.73 16.49
CA VAL A 101 -15.14 2.43 16.82
C VAL A 101 -15.10 2.27 18.32
N ALA A 102 -15.48 1.09 18.81
CA ALA A 102 -15.24 0.71 20.19
C ALA A 102 -13.91 -0.04 20.30
N GLU A 103 -13.17 0.23 21.37
CA GLU A 103 -11.95 -0.51 21.66
C GLU A 103 -12.28 -1.96 22.04
N GLU A 104 -11.56 -2.92 21.46
CA GLU A 104 -11.72 -4.33 21.87
C GLU A 104 -11.23 -4.49 23.32
N THR A 105 -11.90 -5.32 24.10
CA THR A 105 -11.52 -5.61 25.49
C THR A 105 -10.99 -7.04 25.60
N GLY A 106 -10.04 -7.27 26.51
CA GLY A 106 -9.46 -8.58 26.78
C GLY A 106 -7.96 -8.69 26.47
N PRO A 107 -7.35 -9.85 26.77
CA PRO A 107 -5.89 -10.03 26.72
C PRO A 107 -5.30 -9.94 25.30
N ASN A 108 -6.13 -10.14 24.26
CA ASN A 108 -5.73 -10.07 22.86
C ASN A 108 -6.36 -8.88 22.13
N ALA A 109 -6.80 -7.85 22.87
CA ALA A 109 -7.40 -6.65 22.31
C ALA A 109 -6.48 -6.04 21.24
N SER A 110 -7.01 -5.84 20.03
CA SER A 110 -6.25 -5.29 18.91
C SER A 110 -7.01 -4.16 18.23
N ARG A 111 -6.28 -3.08 17.94
CA ARG A 111 -6.79 -1.98 17.11
C ARG A 111 -6.70 -2.29 15.61
N ASN A 112 -6.28 -3.49 15.20
CA ASN A 112 -6.13 -3.84 13.78
C ASN A 112 -7.44 -3.77 13.01
N LYS A 113 -8.55 -4.24 13.58
CA LYS A 113 -9.87 -4.10 12.93
C LYS A 113 -10.34 -2.64 12.87
N ALA A 114 -10.00 -1.86 13.90
CA ALA A 114 -10.35 -0.44 13.99
C ALA A 114 -9.66 0.42 12.91
N GLN A 115 -8.52 -0.04 12.38
CA GLN A 115 -7.83 0.63 11.26
C GLN A 115 -8.72 0.75 10.03
N THR A 116 -9.56 -0.24 9.73
CA THR A 116 -10.44 -0.23 8.55
C THR A 116 -11.37 0.97 8.56
N ILE A 117 -11.97 1.27 9.72
CA ILE A 117 -12.94 2.36 9.86
C ILE A 117 -12.24 3.72 9.72
N THR A 118 -11.04 3.85 10.29
CA THR A 118 -10.20 5.05 10.16
C THR A 118 -9.72 5.24 8.71
N LEU A 119 -9.36 4.16 8.03
CA LEU A 119 -8.95 4.17 6.62
C LEU A 119 -10.10 4.61 5.71
N LEU A 120 -11.31 4.08 5.91
CA LEU A 120 -12.47 4.44 5.10
C LEU A 120 -12.82 5.94 5.24
N ASP A 121 -12.71 6.48 6.46
CA ASP A 121 -12.87 7.92 6.67
C ASP A 121 -11.81 8.74 5.98
N ALA A 122 -10.55 8.35 6.11
CA ALA A 122 -9.46 9.03 5.45
C ALA A 122 -9.68 9.10 3.93
N ILE A 123 -10.16 8.00 3.34
CA ILE A 123 -10.50 7.92 1.91
C ILE A 123 -11.63 8.88 1.57
N PHE A 124 -12.69 8.91 2.37
CA PHE A 124 -13.83 9.78 2.16
C PHE A 124 -13.43 11.26 2.26
N ASP A 125 -12.76 11.65 3.34
CA ASP A 125 -12.36 13.03 3.64
C ASP A 125 -11.40 13.61 2.62
N LEU A 126 -10.38 12.83 2.24
CA LEU A 126 -9.36 13.23 1.26
C LEU A 126 -9.85 13.03 -0.18
N LYS A 127 -11.02 12.37 -0.35
CA LYS A 127 -11.59 11.95 -1.63
C LYS A 127 -10.61 11.08 -2.41
N LEU A 128 -9.91 10.19 -1.71
CA LEU A 128 -8.99 9.25 -2.34
C LEU A 128 -9.77 8.31 -3.23
N ASP A 129 -9.22 8.06 -4.39
CA ASP A 129 -9.91 7.35 -5.44
C ASP A 129 -9.18 6.05 -5.83
N CYS A 130 -7.94 5.90 -5.32
CA CYS A 130 -7.17 4.68 -5.26
C CYS A 130 -6.24 4.67 -4.03
N CYS A 131 -6.09 3.52 -3.37
CA CYS A 131 -5.04 3.32 -2.37
C CYS A 131 -4.14 2.14 -2.77
N LEU A 132 -2.83 2.39 -2.87
CA LEU A 132 -1.85 1.32 -3.09
C LEU A 132 -1.52 0.65 -1.76
N GLY A 133 -1.63 -0.67 -1.69
CA GLY A 133 -1.34 -1.49 -0.51
C GLY A 133 -0.25 -2.53 -0.78
N GLY A 134 0.55 -2.84 0.25
CA GLY A 134 1.64 -3.81 0.18
C GLY A 134 1.21 -5.27 0.39
N GLY A 135 -0.08 -5.60 0.25
CA GLY A 135 -0.57 -6.97 0.45
C GLY A 135 -0.07 -7.92 -0.64
N ARG A 136 0.26 -9.15 -0.27
CA ARG A 136 0.81 -10.18 -1.18
C ARG A 136 -0.06 -11.45 -1.16
N ARG A 137 -0.08 -12.17 -2.28
CA ARG A 137 -0.94 -13.36 -2.43
C ARG A 137 -0.50 -14.54 -1.56
N ASP A 138 0.77 -14.61 -1.18
CA ASP A 138 1.34 -15.68 -0.36
C ASP A 138 1.09 -15.49 1.15
N GLU A 139 0.69 -14.30 1.60
CA GLU A 139 0.53 -13.99 3.04
C GLU A 139 -0.64 -14.71 3.69
N GLU A 140 -1.77 -14.84 2.99
CA GLU A 140 -2.96 -15.48 3.53
C GLU A 140 -3.77 -16.18 2.43
N LYS A 141 -4.36 -17.34 2.75
CA LYS A 141 -5.17 -18.14 1.81
C LYS A 141 -6.30 -17.33 1.16
N ALA A 142 -6.88 -16.37 1.88
CA ALA A 142 -7.94 -15.50 1.35
C ALA A 142 -7.44 -14.57 0.23
N ARG A 143 -6.15 -14.22 0.24
CA ARG A 143 -5.50 -13.35 -0.76
C ARG A 143 -5.06 -14.07 -2.02
N ALA A 144 -5.08 -15.41 -2.06
CA ALA A 144 -4.65 -16.17 -3.24
C ALA A 144 -5.45 -15.85 -4.52
N LYS A 145 -6.67 -15.31 -4.37
CA LYS A 145 -7.53 -14.86 -5.48
C LYS A 145 -7.62 -13.34 -5.60
N GLU A 146 -6.81 -12.59 -4.85
CA GLU A 146 -6.74 -11.14 -4.97
C GLU A 146 -6.21 -10.73 -6.35
N ARG A 147 -6.83 -9.69 -6.88
CA ARG A 147 -6.49 -9.01 -8.12
C ARG A 147 -5.52 -7.87 -7.83
N PHE A 148 -4.76 -7.44 -8.84
CA PHE A 148 -3.97 -6.22 -8.70
C PHE A 148 -4.86 -5.02 -8.43
N PHE A 149 -5.97 -4.87 -9.16
CA PHE A 149 -6.94 -3.80 -9.04
C PHE A 149 -8.22 -4.35 -8.39
N SER A 150 -8.36 -4.10 -7.10
CA SER A 150 -9.53 -4.49 -6.33
C SER A 150 -10.52 -3.32 -6.25
N HIS A 151 -11.62 -3.43 -6.99
CA HIS A 151 -12.68 -2.41 -7.00
C HIS A 151 -13.46 -2.43 -5.68
N ARG A 152 -13.77 -1.24 -5.16
CA ARG A 152 -14.62 -1.01 -3.99
C ARG A 152 -15.76 -0.07 -4.36
N ASP A 153 -16.94 -0.34 -3.82
CA ASP A 153 -18.09 0.55 -3.98
C ASP A 153 -17.92 1.86 -3.16
N ALA A 154 -18.94 2.73 -3.21
CA ALA A 154 -18.92 4.01 -2.50
C ALA A 154 -18.85 3.89 -0.96
N PHE A 155 -19.20 2.72 -0.40
CA PHE A 155 -19.12 2.42 1.03
C PHE A 155 -17.84 1.64 1.39
N GLY A 156 -16.98 1.34 0.42
CA GLY A 156 -15.76 0.57 0.61
C GLY A 156 -15.95 -0.95 0.61
N GLN A 157 -17.12 -1.45 0.23
CA GLN A 157 -17.39 -2.88 0.17
C GLN A 157 -16.81 -3.49 -1.10
N TRP A 158 -16.55 -4.80 -1.04
CA TRP A 158 -16.07 -5.58 -2.17
C TRP A 158 -17.17 -6.48 -2.72
N ASP A 159 -17.42 -6.37 -4.02
CA ASP A 159 -18.35 -7.24 -4.74
C ASP A 159 -17.59 -8.06 -5.80
N PRO A 160 -17.67 -9.42 -5.76
CA PRO A 160 -17.09 -10.28 -6.79
C PRO A 160 -17.50 -9.92 -8.23
N LYS A 161 -18.75 -9.48 -8.44
CA LYS A 161 -19.30 -9.19 -9.77
C LYS A 161 -18.74 -7.91 -10.37
N ASN A 162 -18.31 -6.98 -9.53
CA ASN A 162 -17.70 -5.72 -9.97
C ASN A 162 -16.20 -5.83 -10.20
N GLN A 163 -15.60 -6.99 -9.90
CA GLN A 163 -14.19 -7.25 -10.18
C GLN A 163 -13.97 -7.53 -11.67
N ARG A 164 -12.85 -7.02 -12.18
CA ARG A 164 -12.56 -7.04 -13.61
C ARG A 164 -11.52 -8.11 -13.93
N PRO A 165 -11.66 -8.82 -15.06
CA PRO A 165 -10.58 -9.64 -15.58
C PRO A 165 -9.33 -8.79 -15.82
N GLU A 166 -8.18 -9.29 -15.39
CA GLU A 166 -6.87 -8.68 -15.61
C GLU A 166 -6.16 -9.56 -16.64
N LEU A 167 -6.19 -9.13 -17.90
CA LEU A 167 -5.60 -9.87 -19.00
C LEU A 167 -4.26 -9.21 -19.36
N TRP A 168 -3.18 -9.99 -19.39
CA TRP A 168 -1.81 -9.47 -19.51
C TRP A 168 -1.54 -8.40 -18.44
N ASN A 169 -0.90 -7.30 -18.83
CA ASN A 169 -0.66 -6.13 -18.01
C ASN A 169 -1.63 -5.00 -18.42
N ILE A 170 -2.89 -5.32 -18.69
CA ILE A 170 -3.92 -4.32 -19.05
C ILE A 170 -4.92 -4.22 -17.91
N PHE A 171 -4.89 -3.09 -17.22
CA PHE A 171 -5.73 -2.85 -16.04
C PHE A 171 -6.83 -1.83 -16.35
N ASN A 172 -8.05 -2.12 -15.92
CA ASN A 172 -9.19 -1.24 -16.09
C ASN A 172 -9.53 -0.57 -14.74
N GLY A 173 -9.12 0.69 -14.58
CA GLY A 173 -9.37 1.54 -13.41
C GLY A 173 -10.63 2.42 -13.51
N LYS A 174 -11.45 2.32 -14.57
CA LYS A 174 -12.68 3.12 -14.72
C LYS A 174 -13.57 2.99 -13.47
N LYS A 175 -14.19 4.07 -13.00
CA LYS A 175 -15.05 3.98 -11.80
C LYS A 175 -16.09 5.09 -11.80
N ASN A 176 -17.15 4.89 -11.03
CA ASN A 176 -18.12 5.93 -10.78
C ASN A 176 -17.64 6.89 -9.68
N MET A 177 -18.32 8.02 -9.53
CA MET A 177 -18.06 8.94 -8.42
C MET A 177 -18.32 8.22 -7.07
N GLY A 178 -17.42 8.42 -6.10
CA GLY A 178 -17.47 7.78 -4.78
C GLY A 178 -16.85 6.38 -4.72
N GLU A 179 -16.82 5.64 -5.83
CA GLU A 179 -16.10 4.37 -5.92
C GLU A 179 -14.59 4.60 -5.88
N HIS A 180 -13.86 3.60 -5.41
CA HIS A 180 -12.41 3.67 -5.29
C HIS A 180 -11.77 2.29 -5.48
N PHE A 181 -10.45 2.27 -5.65
CA PHE A 181 -9.69 1.02 -5.79
C PHE A 181 -8.74 0.79 -4.60
N ARG A 182 -8.47 -0.49 -4.33
CA ARG A 182 -7.24 -0.93 -3.67
C ARG A 182 -6.35 -1.57 -4.72
N VAL A 183 -5.12 -1.10 -4.84
CA VAL A 183 -4.16 -1.63 -5.82
C VAL A 183 -2.98 -2.27 -5.10
N PHE A 184 -2.55 -3.44 -5.54
CA PHE A 184 -1.53 -4.24 -4.85
C PHE A 184 -0.31 -4.52 -5.75
N PRO A 185 0.63 -3.57 -5.89
CA PRO A 185 1.80 -3.74 -6.77
C PRO A 185 2.69 -4.93 -6.40
N LEU A 186 2.66 -5.37 -5.14
CA LEU A 186 3.46 -6.49 -4.64
C LEU A 186 2.74 -7.84 -4.71
N SER A 187 1.57 -7.94 -5.36
CA SER A 187 0.73 -9.16 -5.32
C SER A 187 1.48 -10.47 -5.62
N ASN A 188 2.42 -10.44 -6.57
CA ASN A 188 3.19 -11.61 -7.02
C ASN A 188 4.51 -11.82 -6.28
N TRP A 189 4.86 -10.94 -5.34
CA TRP A 189 6.08 -11.04 -4.55
C TRP A 189 5.86 -12.02 -3.40
N THR A 190 6.89 -12.81 -3.10
CA THR A 190 6.91 -13.65 -1.90
C THR A 190 7.69 -12.98 -0.76
N GLU A 191 7.60 -13.56 0.44
CA GLU A 191 8.34 -13.06 1.61
C GLU A 191 9.85 -13.05 1.33
N MET A 192 10.35 -14.10 0.66
CA MET A 192 11.75 -14.20 0.27
C MET A 192 12.15 -13.15 -0.76
N ASP A 193 11.28 -12.85 -1.73
CA ASP A 193 11.57 -11.85 -2.76
C ASP A 193 11.73 -10.46 -2.15
N VAL A 194 10.86 -10.10 -1.20
CA VAL A 194 10.92 -8.82 -0.47
C VAL A 194 12.26 -8.68 0.27
N TRP A 195 12.66 -9.70 1.01
CA TRP A 195 13.94 -9.69 1.74
C TRP A 195 15.16 -9.67 0.83
N GLN A 196 15.16 -10.49 -0.23
CA GLN A 196 16.25 -10.49 -1.21
C GLN A 196 16.38 -9.14 -1.91
N TYR A 197 15.26 -8.52 -2.24
CA TYR A 197 15.24 -7.22 -2.89
C TYR A 197 15.74 -6.10 -1.95
N ILE A 198 15.33 -6.12 -0.67
CA ILE A 198 15.88 -5.22 0.36
C ILE A 198 17.41 -5.34 0.43
N LEU A 199 17.93 -6.56 0.43
CA LEU A 199 19.38 -6.83 0.49
C LEU A 199 20.10 -6.32 -0.77
N ILE A 200 19.60 -6.66 -1.96
CA ILE A 200 20.24 -6.34 -3.25
C ILE A 200 20.22 -4.83 -3.52
N GLU A 201 19.12 -4.16 -3.21
CA GLU A 201 18.95 -2.72 -3.42
C GLU A 201 19.43 -1.90 -2.22
N ASN A 202 19.94 -2.55 -1.17
CA ASN A 202 20.41 -1.94 0.07
C ASN A 202 19.39 -0.95 0.66
N ILE A 203 18.14 -1.42 0.78
CA ILE A 203 17.02 -0.61 1.25
C ILE A 203 17.08 -0.48 2.78
N GLU A 204 17.11 0.75 3.28
CA GLU A 204 17.05 1.03 4.71
C GLU A 204 15.70 0.55 5.30
N ILE A 205 15.75 -0.08 6.48
CA ILE A 205 14.58 -0.56 7.22
C ILE A 205 14.71 -0.18 8.71
N PRO A 206 13.61 -0.14 9.48
CA PRO A 206 13.66 0.17 10.91
C PRO A 206 14.61 -0.75 11.69
N SER A 207 15.22 -0.23 12.76
CA SER A 207 16.15 -0.98 13.61
C SER A 207 15.53 -2.21 14.28
N LEU A 208 14.20 -2.28 14.37
CA LEU A 208 13.43 -3.42 14.90
C LEU A 208 13.74 -4.75 14.20
N TYR A 209 14.27 -4.72 12.98
CA TYR A 209 14.59 -5.92 12.19
C TYR A 209 16.00 -6.49 12.44
N PHE A 210 16.79 -5.90 13.35
CA PHE A 210 18.15 -6.33 13.70
C PHE A 210 18.27 -6.82 15.14
#